data_AF-A0A2A6HJ35-F1
#
_entry.id   AF-A0A2A6HJ35-F1
#
_cell.length_a   1.000
_cell.length_b   1.000
_cell.length_c   1.000
_cell.angle_alpha   90.00
_cell.angle_beta   90.00
_cell.angle_gamma   90.00
#
_symmetry.space_group_name_H-M   'P 1'
#
loop_
_entity.id
_entity.type
_entity.pdbx_description
1 polymer ?
#
loop_
_entity_poly.entity_id
_entity_poly.type
_entity_poly.pdbx_seq_one_letter_code
_entity_poly.pdbx_strand_id
1 'polypeptide(L)'
;MTSDHNLALYTKLSGFRLVVLANRFGRDSEFSRELHDRLLEGLEAAIGRVRIIMALERSVLIAEYRLEGEAEIFGRFTINLMDELDIDFDTHEFRINGGDWSSALTADYTGVDIDYPKLIALTDVELGSLAPIIKDITRETGIAVSASRVSYIRCPAS
;
A
#
# COMPACT_ATOMS: atom_id res chain seq x y z
N MET A 1 8.73 -19.65 -5.11
CA MET A 1 7.67 -20.10 -4.16
C MET A 1 7.15 -21.46 -4.64
N THR A 2 6.61 -22.29 -3.74
CA THR A 2 5.99 -23.58 -4.13
C THR A 2 4.47 -23.46 -4.08
N SER A 3 3.75 -24.31 -4.82
CA SER A 3 2.28 -24.33 -4.85
C SER A 3 1.66 -24.42 -3.44
N ASP A 4 2.26 -25.16 -2.51
CA ASP A 4 1.78 -25.29 -1.13
C ASP A 4 1.92 -23.97 -0.34
N HIS A 5 2.99 -23.22 -0.58
CA HIS A 5 3.18 -21.90 0.02
C HIS A 5 2.14 -20.90 -0.48
N ASN A 6 1.84 -20.91 -1.78
CA ASN A 6 0.85 -20.02 -2.38
C ASN A 6 -0.57 -20.32 -1.89
N LEU A 7 -0.91 -21.59 -1.73
CA LEU A 7 -2.19 -22.00 -1.15
C LEU A 7 -2.32 -21.57 0.32
N ALA A 8 -1.27 -21.72 1.11
CA ALA A 8 -1.24 -21.25 2.50
C ALA A 8 -1.40 -19.73 2.58
N LEU A 9 -0.70 -18.98 1.71
CA LEU A 9 -0.81 -17.53 1.63
C LEU A 9 -2.23 -17.09 1.22
N TYR A 10 -2.80 -17.70 0.18
CA TYR A 10 -4.19 -17.47 -0.24
C TYR A 10 -5.19 -17.68 0.91
N THR A 11 -4.99 -18.73 1.70
CA THR A 11 -5.86 -19.05 2.84
C THR A 11 -5.77 -17.98 3.92
N LYS A 12 -4.55 -17.54 4.27
CA LYS A 12 -4.33 -16.44 5.24
C LYS A 12 -4.98 -15.14 4.78
N LEU A 13 -4.76 -14.74 3.53
CA LEU A 13 -5.34 -13.52 2.97
C LEU A 13 -6.88 -13.55 2.98
N SER A 14 -7.46 -14.70 2.63
CA SER A 14 -8.91 -14.91 2.70
C SER A 14 -9.44 -14.80 4.13
N GLY A 15 -8.69 -15.32 5.12
CA GLY A 15 -9.00 -15.18 6.54
C GLY A 15 -8.95 -13.72 7.01
N PHE A 16 -7.89 -12.98 6.69
CA PHE A 16 -7.77 -11.57 7.04
C PHE A 16 -8.88 -10.72 6.41
N ARG A 17 -9.26 -11.00 5.17
CA ARG A 17 -10.39 -10.33 4.52
C ARG A 17 -11.68 -10.47 5.33
N LEU A 18 -11.97 -11.66 5.85
CA LEU A 18 -13.13 -11.88 6.73
C LEU A 18 -13.00 -11.12 8.06
N VAL A 19 -11.82 -11.11 8.67
CA VAL A 19 -11.55 -10.37 9.89
C VAL A 19 -11.76 -8.86 9.68
N VAL A 20 -11.27 -8.29 8.58
CA VAL A 20 -11.45 -6.87 8.25
C VAL A 20 -12.92 -6.55 7.99
N LEU A 21 -13.64 -7.39 7.24
CA LEU A 21 -15.09 -7.25 7.05
C LEU A 21 -15.83 -7.25 8.38
N ALA A 22 -15.52 -8.19 9.27
CA ALA A 22 -16.10 -8.26 10.60
C ALA A 22 -15.77 -7.00 11.44
N ASN A 23 -14.52 -6.53 11.37
CA ASN A 23 -14.05 -5.37 12.12
C ASN A 23 -14.66 -4.04 11.68
N ARG A 24 -15.04 -3.97 10.39
CA ARG A 24 -15.72 -2.82 9.79
C ARG A 24 -17.13 -2.63 10.36
N PHE A 25 -17.81 -3.71 10.76
CA PHE A 25 -19.14 -3.61 11.36
C PHE A 25 -19.07 -2.89 12.71
N GLY A 26 -19.91 -1.87 12.91
CA GLY A 26 -19.94 -1.06 14.14
C GLY A 26 -18.91 0.09 14.18
N ARG A 27 -18.34 0.48 13.03
CA ARG A 27 -17.49 1.67 12.91
C ARG A 27 -18.30 2.88 12.45
N ASP A 28 -18.16 3.98 13.18
CA ASP A 28 -19.03 5.16 13.03
C ASP A 28 -18.39 6.31 12.27
N SER A 29 -17.05 6.40 12.19
CA SER A 29 -16.40 7.47 11.43
C SER A 29 -16.19 7.09 9.96
N GLU A 30 -16.42 8.05 9.08
CA GLU A 30 -16.15 7.95 7.65
C GLU A 30 -14.69 7.59 7.37
N PHE A 31 -13.76 8.27 8.05
CA PHE A 31 -12.32 7.98 7.96
C PHE A 31 -11.97 6.52 8.28
N SER A 32 -12.54 5.97 9.36
CA SER A 32 -12.28 4.56 9.70
C SER A 32 -12.86 3.63 8.64
N ARG A 33 -14.05 3.91 8.11
CA ARG A 33 -14.67 3.10 7.04
C ARG A 33 -13.83 3.10 5.77
N GLU A 34 -13.30 4.26 5.37
CA GLU A 34 -12.43 4.38 4.21
C GLU A 34 -11.14 3.56 4.36
N LEU A 35 -10.49 3.60 5.53
CA LEU A 35 -9.31 2.75 5.79
C LEU A 35 -9.64 1.25 5.70
N HIS A 36 -10.82 0.82 6.16
CA HIS A 36 -11.25 -0.57 6.01
C HIS A 36 -11.50 -0.92 4.54
N ASP A 37 -12.16 -0.04 3.80
CA ASP A 37 -12.49 -0.26 2.39
C ASP A 37 -11.21 -0.39 1.56
N ARG A 38 -10.22 0.48 1.79
CA ARG A 38 -8.91 0.41 1.12
C ARG A 38 -8.10 -0.83 1.53
N LEU A 39 -8.18 -1.26 2.79
CA LEU A 39 -7.54 -2.51 3.22
C LEU A 39 -8.21 -3.72 2.55
N LEU A 40 -9.53 -3.72 2.40
CA LEU A 40 -10.27 -4.79 1.70
C LEU A 40 -9.89 -4.85 0.22
N GLU A 41 -9.82 -3.70 -0.47
CA GLU A 41 -9.37 -3.62 -1.86
C GLU A 41 -7.95 -4.14 -2.04
N GLY A 42 -7.03 -3.75 -1.14
CA GLY A 42 -5.65 -4.24 -1.15
C GLY A 42 -5.54 -5.76 -0.93
N LEU A 43 -6.34 -6.31 -0.02
CA LEU A 43 -6.41 -7.75 0.22
C LEU A 43 -6.97 -8.51 -1.00
N GLU A 44 -8.00 -7.97 -1.66
CA GLU A 44 -8.54 -8.55 -2.90
C GLU A 44 -7.53 -8.53 -4.04
N ALA A 45 -6.78 -7.43 -4.19
CA ALA A 45 -5.69 -7.34 -5.16
C ALA A 45 -4.59 -8.37 -4.88
N ALA A 46 -4.19 -8.55 -3.62
CA ALA A 46 -3.23 -9.57 -3.22
C ALA A 46 -3.74 -10.99 -3.52
N ILE A 47 -4.99 -11.29 -3.17
CA ILE A 47 -5.64 -12.57 -3.45
C ILE A 47 -5.67 -12.85 -4.97
N GLY A 48 -6.01 -11.85 -5.77
CA GLY A 48 -6.02 -11.93 -7.23
C GLY A 48 -4.64 -12.31 -7.79
N ARG A 49 -3.58 -11.64 -7.31
CA ARG A 49 -2.19 -11.93 -7.72
C ARG A 49 -1.75 -13.33 -7.33
N VAL A 50 -2.04 -13.79 -6.10
CA VAL A 50 -1.72 -15.16 -5.68
C VAL A 50 -2.44 -16.20 -6.55
N ARG A 51 -3.70 -15.96 -6.91
CA ARG A 51 -4.43 -16.84 -7.83
C ARG A 51 -3.80 -16.88 -9.23
N ILE A 52 -3.34 -15.75 -9.74
CA ILE A 52 -2.60 -15.69 -11.02
C ILE A 52 -1.33 -16.54 -10.93
N ILE A 53 -0.51 -16.35 -9.89
CA ILE A 53 0.71 -17.14 -9.67
C ILE A 53 0.39 -18.64 -9.61
N MET A 54 -0.60 -19.05 -8.82
CA MET A 54 -1.02 -20.46 -8.73
C MET A 54 -1.53 -21.02 -10.06
N ALA A 55 -2.22 -20.21 -10.86
CA ALA A 55 -2.66 -20.63 -12.19
C ALA A 55 -1.46 -20.78 -13.15
N LEU A 56 -0.46 -19.89 -13.03
CA LEU A 56 0.77 -19.95 -13.81
C LEU A 56 1.59 -21.20 -13.45
N GLU A 57 1.73 -21.53 -12.16
CA GLU A 57 2.42 -22.75 -11.71
C GLU A 57 1.82 -24.04 -12.27
N ARG A 58 0.51 -24.05 -12.54
CA ARG A 58 -0.22 -25.23 -13.03
C ARG A 58 -0.25 -25.36 -14.55
N SER A 59 0.10 -24.32 -15.30
CA SER A 59 -0.02 -24.35 -16.74
C SER A 59 1.24 -24.89 -17.42
N VAL A 60 1.07 -25.95 -18.19
CA VAL A 60 2.12 -26.68 -18.92
C VAL A 60 2.78 -25.85 -20.03
N LEU A 61 2.14 -24.76 -20.48
CA LEU A 61 2.58 -23.96 -21.63
C LEU A 61 3.29 -22.65 -21.26
N ILE A 62 3.66 -22.45 -19.99
CA ILE A 62 4.24 -21.18 -19.54
C ILE A 62 5.76 -21.20 -19.66
N ALA A 63 6.28 -20.08 -20.16
CA ALA A 63 7.68 -19.77 -20.05
C ALA A 63 8.00 -19.26 -18.64
N GLU A 64 8.98 -19.89 -18.01
CA GLU A 64 9.44 -19.67 -16.62
C GLU A 64 9.58 -18.18 -16.25
N TYR A 65 10.03 -17.35 -17.21
CA TYR A 65 10.17 -15.89 -17.04
C TYR A 65 8.87 -15.19 -16.62
N ARG A 66 7.70 -15.66 -17.06
CA ARG A 66 6.42 -15.01 -16.72
C ARG A 66 6.04 -15.28 -15.27
N LEU A 67 6.27 -16.50 -14.80
CA LEU A 67 6.03 -16.87 -13.40
C LEU A 67 7.01 -16.12 -12.49
N GLU A 68 8.29 -16.03 -12.89
CA GLU A 68 9.32 -15.29 -12.16
C GLU A 68 8.97 -13.81 -12.06
N GLY A 69 8.60 -13.16 -13.17
CA GLY A 69 8.21 -11.75 -13.18
C GLY A 69 7.00 -11.45 -12.30
N GLU A 70 5.95 -12.27 -12.36
CA GLU A 70 4.78 -12.09 -11.48
C GLU A 70 5.12 -12.28 -10.00
N ALA A 71 5.97 -13.26 -9.68
CA ALA A 71 6.44 -13.49 -8.32
C ALA A 71 7.32 -12.33 -7.81
N GLU A 72 8.18 -11.75 -8.65
CA GLU A 72 9.00 -10.59 -8.30
C GLU A 72 8.14 -9.36 -8.02
N ILE A 73 7.19 -9.04 -8.92
CA ILE A 73 6.29 -7.89 -8.74
C ILE A 73 5.44 -8.09 -7.49
N PHE A 74 4.93 -9.31 -7.26
CA PHE A 74 4.16 -9.59 -6.05
C PHE A 74 5.02 -9.52 -4.77
N GLY A 75 6.29 -9.89 -4.82
CA GLY A 75 7.22 -9.76 -3.70
C GLY A 75 7.46 -8.30 -3.26
N ARG A 76 7.18 -7.33 -4.13
CA ARG A 76 7.23 -5.89 -3.83
C ARG A 76 5.86 -5.27 -3.52
N PHE A 77 4.81 -6.07 -3.54
CA PHE A 77 3.44 -5.58 -3.36
C PHE A 77 3.24 -5.02 -1.95
N THR A 78 2.70 -3.80 -1.90
CA THR A 78 2.35 -3.11 -0.66
C THR A 78 0.88 -2.69 -0.73
N ILE A 79 0.14 -2.89 0.36
CA ILE A 79 -1.22 -2.36 0.49
C ILE A 79 -1.12 -0.95 1.05
N ASN A 80 -1.55 0.06 0.29
CA ASN A 80 -1.57 1.46 0.73
C ASN A 80 -2.99 1.86 1.17
N LEU A 81 -3.13 2.32 2.42
CA LEU A 81 -4.40 2.72 3.02
C LEU A 81 -4.68 4.23 2.94
N MET A 82 -3.68 5.05 2.61
CA MET A 82 -3.81 6.51 2.60
C MET A 82 -3.06 7.10 1.41
N ASP A 83 -1.96 7.81 1.65
CA ASP A 83 -1.24 8.51 0.61
C ASP A 83 -0.04 7.72 0.14
N GLU A 84 0.16 7.74 -1.17
CA GLU A 84 1.40 7.38 -1.84
C GLU A 84 2.10 8.66 -2.30
N LEU A 85 3.41 8.70 -2.13
CA LEU A 85 4.23 9.83 -2.53
C LEU A 85 5.33 9.33 -3.46
N ASP A 86 5.27 9.76 -4.71
CA ASP A 86 6.34 9.57 -5.69
C ASP A 86 7.16 10.86 -5.76
N ILE A 87 8.48 10.72 -5.77
CA ILE A 87 9.43 11.84 -5.92
C ILE A 87 10.38 11.51 -7.07
N ASP A 88 10.47 12.42 -8.02
CA ASP A 88 11.55 12.47 -9.00
C ASP A 88 12.59 13.49 -8.53
N PHE A 89 13.72 12.97 -8.05
CA PHE A 89 14.81 13.79 -7.52
C PHE A 89 15.61 14.51 -8.61
N ASP A 90 15.54 14.06 -9.87
CA ASP A 90 16.29 14.68 -10.98
C ASP A 90 15.58 15.94 -11.48
N THR A 91 14.25 15.94 -11.45
CA THR A 91 13.41 17.09 -11.84
C THR A 91 12.91 17.90 -10.64
N HIS A 92 13.14 17.42 -9.42
CA HIS A 92 12.59 17.99 -8.19
C HIS A 92 11.06 18.10 -8.25
N GLU A 93 10.41 17.07 -8.78
CA GLU A 93 8.96 16.96 -8.87
C GLU A 93 8.44 15.86 -7.94
N PHE A 94 7.20 15.98 -7.50
CA PHE A 94 6.50 14.97 -6.73
C PHE A 94 5.06 14.83 -7.19
N ARG A 95 4.46 13.67 -6.94
CA ARG A 95 3.01 13.48 -7.08
C ARG A 95 2.46 12.63 -5.95
N ILE A 96 1.20 12.85 -5.65
CA ILE A 96 0.50 12.17 -4.55
C ILE A 96 -0.59 11.29 -5.16
N ASN A 97 -0.67 10.03 -4.73
CA ASN A 97 -1.70 9.08 -5.15
C ASN A 97 -1.84 8.94 -6.69
N GLY A 98 -0.72 8.99 -7.40
CA GLY A 98 -0.69 8.90 -8.86
C GLY A 98 -1.30 10.10 -9.60
N GLY A 99 -1.53 11.22 -8.90
CA GLY A 99 -1.99 12.47 -9.48
C GLY A 99 -0.94 13.17 -10.35
N ASP A 100 -1.20 14.44 -10.66
CA ASP A 100 -0.29 15.25 -11.48
C ASP A 100 1.02 15.55 -10.75
N TRP A 101 2.10 15.64 -11.54
CA TRP A 101 3.40 16.08 -11.03
C TRP A 101 3.34 17.55 -10.63
N SER A 102 3.90 17.84 -9.46
CA SER A 102 4.01 19.16 -8.84
C SER A 102 5.49 19.44 -8.56
N SER A 103 5.92 20.68 -8.76
CA SER A 103 7.30 21.07 -8.45
C SER A 103 7.50 21.21 -6.94
N ALA A 104 8.60 20.64 -6.42
CA ALA A 104 9.11 20.88 -5.07
C ALA A 104 9.98 22.16 -5.00
N LEU A 105 10.24 22.81 -6.13
CA LEU A 105 11.05 24.02 -6.19
C LEU A 105 10.22 25.24 -5.83
N THR A 106 10.72 25.99 -4.85
CA THR A 106 10.18 27.31 -4.51
C THR A 106 11.25 28.34 -4.79
N ALA A 107 10.96 29.36 -5.59
CA ALA A 107 11.92 30.40 -5.93
C ALA A 107 11.40 31.77 -5.47
N ASP A 108 12.24 32.52 -4.77
CA ASP A 108 11.99 33.90 -4.38
C ASP A 108 13.22 34.80 -4.63
N TYR A 109 13.21 36.02 -4.12
CA TYR A 109 14.34 36.96 -4.28
C TYR A 109 15.59 36.56 -3.47
N THR A 110 15.49 35.54 -2.61
CA THR A 110 16.60 35.02 -1.78
C THR A 110 17.25 33.78 -2.40
N GLY A 111 16.58 33.10 -3.33
CA GLY A 111 17.14 31.96 -4.05
C GLY A 111 16.09 30.93 -4.44
N VAL A 112 16.56 29.70 -4.64
CA VAL A 112 15.72 28.51 -4.88
C VAL A 112 15.85 27.60 -3.67
N ASP A 113 14.71 27.23 -3.09
CA ASP A 113 14.58 26.22 -2.04
C ASP A 113 13.85 24.98 -2.56
N ILE A 114 14.15 23.83 -1.98
CA ILE A 114 13.55 22.54 -2.34
C ILE A 114 12.77 22.03 -1.13
N ASP A 115 11.44 22.03 -1.23
CA ASP A 115 10.56 21.57 -0.15
C ASP A 115 9.75 20.36 -0.61
N TYR A 116 10.25 19.17 -0.27
CA TYR A 116 9.53 17.94 -0.53
C TYR A 116 8.45 17.70 0.54
N PRO A 117 7.25 17.27 0.14
CA PRO A 117 6.28 16.72 1.08
C PRO A 117 6.86 15.49 1.78
N LYS A 118 6.32 15.19 2.96
CA LYS A 118 6.72 14.03 3.77
C LYS A 118 5.53 13.15 4.06
N LEU A 119 5.76 11.84 4.06
CA LEU A 119 4.79 10.87 4.57
C LEU A 119 4.92 10.77 6.09
N ILE A 120 3.80 10.98 6.79
CA ILE A 120 3.68 10.81 8.22
C ILE A 120 2.81 9.59 8.48
N ALA A 121 3.39 8.56 9.11
CA ALA A 121 2.67 7.35 9.47
C ALA A 121 1.55 7.67 10.47
N LEU A 122 0.38 7.06 10.25
CA LEU A 122 -0.70 7.08 11.24
C LEU A 122 -0.26 6.36 12.51
N THR A 123 -0.69 6.90 13.64
CA THR A 123 -0.51 6.26 14.94
C THR A 123 -1.47 5.08 15.13
N ASP A 124 -1.14 4.17 16.05
CA ASP A 124 -2.05 3.09 16.47
C ASP A 124 -3.41 3.64 16.97
N VAL A 125 -3.42 4.84 17.53
CA VAL A 125 -4.65 5.53 17.98
C VAL A 125 -5.52 5.95 16.79
N GLU A 126 -4.90 6.52 15.74
CA GLU A 126 -5.61 6.92 14.52
C GLU A 126 -6.11 5.71 13.73
N LEU A 127 -5.36 4.61 13.71
CA LEU A 127 -5.74 3.34 13.08
C LEU A 127 -6.81 2.58 13.89
N GLY A 128 -6.86 2.81 15.21
CA GLY A 128 -7.78 2.13 16.11
C GLY A 128 -7.65 0.61 16.03
N SER A 129 -8.77 -0.06 15.73
CA SER A 129 -8.82 -1.52 15.66
C SER A 129 -8.11 -2.14 14.46
N LEU A 130 -7.77 -1.34 13.45
CA LEU A 130 -6.98 -1.81 12.30
C LEU A 130 -5.51 -2.00 12.66
N ALA A 131 -4.99 -1.29 13.66
CA ALA A 131 -3.58 -1.37 14.05
C ALA A 131 -3.09 -2.82 14.32
N PRO A 132 -3.76 -3.62 15.17
CA PRO A 132 -3.35 -5.02 15.36
C PRO A 132 -3.56 -5.89 14.10
N ILE A 133 -4.65 -5.68 13.35
CA ILE A 133 -4.96 -6.46 12.14
C ILE A 133 -3.87 -6.26 11.09
N ILE A 134 -3.44 -5.02 10.87
CA ILE A 134 -2.39 -4.67 9.92
C ILE A 134 -1.06 -5.32 10.31
N LYS A 135 -0.69 -5.26 11.60
CA LYS A 135 0.53 -5.90 12.12
C LYS A 135 0.50 -7.41 11.90
N ASP A 136 -0.65 -8.05 12.13
CA ASP A 136 -0.82 -9.48 11.93
C ASP A 136 -0.76 -9.87 10.44
N ILE A 137 -1.35 -9.06 9.53
CA ILE A 137 -1.22 -9.25 8.08
C ILE A 137 0.25 -9.27 7.67
N THR A 138 1.01 -8.23 8.03
CA THR A 138 2.42 -8.14 7.65
C THR A 138 3.24 -9.28 8.24
N ARG A 139 3.02 -9.62 9.51
CA ARG A 139 3.73 -10.73 10.18
C ARG A 139 3.45 -12.08 9.52
N GLU A 140 2.20 -12.36 9.16
CA GLU A 140 1.80 -13.70 8.73
C GLU A 140 1.90 -13.92 7.21
N THR A 141 1.85 -12.85 6.43
CA THR A 141 1.84 -12.90 4.96
C THR A 141 3.11 -12.34 4.33
N GLY A 142 3.88 -11.51 5.05
CA GLY A 142 5.00 -10.76 4.51
C GLY A 142 4.60 -9.55 3.65
N ILE A 143 3.30 -9.31 3.43
CA ILE A 143 2.83 -8.16 2.66
C ILE A 143 2.90 -6.91 3.53
N ALA A 144 3.64 -5.91 3.06
CA ALA A 144 3.71 -4.61 3.72
C ALA A 144 2.36 -3.90 3.60
N VAL A 145 1.97 -3.21 4.67
CA VAL A 145 0.79 -2.35 4.68
C VAL A 145 1.25 -0.96 5.14
N SER A 146 1.00 0.05 4.32
CA SER A 146 1.34 1.45 4.61
C SER A 146 0.07 2.23 4.91
N ALA A 147 0.12 3.02 5.97
CA ALA A 147 -0.92 3.98 6.32
C ALA A 147 -0.23 5.29 6.72
N SER A 148 0.04 6.13 5.72
CA SER A 148 0.72 7.41 5.92
C SER A 148 -0.03 8.52 5.21
N ARG A 149 -0.07 9.70 5.81
CA ARG A 149 -0.62 10.91 5.19
C ARG A 149 0.50 11.83 4.73
N VAL A 150 0.28 12.53 3.63
CA VAL A 150 1.21 13.57 3.18
C VAL A 150 1.10 14.81 4.07
N SER A 151 2.25 15.37 4.43
CA SER A 151 2.38 16.66 5.09
C SER A 151 3.30 17.56 4.29
N TYR A 152 2.85 18.78 4.03
CA TYR A 152 3.69 19.86 3.53
C TYR A 152 4.38 20.55 4.70
N ILE A 153 5.66 20.90 4.54
CA ILE A 153 6.27 21.86 5.46
C ILE A 153 5.70 23.21 5.04
N ARG A 154 4.70 23.72 5.76
CA ARG A 154 4.27 25.10 5.48
C ARG A 154 5.44 26.03 5.78
N CYS A 155 6.01 26.66 4.75
CA CYS A 155 6.64 27.95 4.94
C CYS A 155 5.53 28.92 5.39
N PRO A 156 5.59 29.53 6.59
CA PRO A 156 4.60 30.53 6.96
C PRO A 156 4.76 31.69 5.99
N ALA A 157 3.68 32.03 5.28
CA ALA A 157 3.62 33.28 4.52
C ALA A 157 3.94 34.42 5.51
N SER A 158 5.06 35.11 5.27
CA SER A 158 5.50 36.29 6.02
C SER A 158 4.70 37.52 5.61
#